data_AF-A0A523MZE5-F1
#
_entry.id   AF-A0A523MZE5-F1
#
_cell.length_a   1.000
_cell.length_b   1.000
_cell.length_c   1.000
_cell.angle_alpha   90.00
_cell.angle_beta   90.00
_cell.angle_gamma   90.00
#
_symmetry.space_group_name_H-M   'P 1'
#
loop_
_entity.id
_entity.type
_entity.pdbx_description
1 polymer ?
#
loop_
_entity_poly.entity_id
_entity_poly.type
_entity_poly.pdbx_seq_one_letter_code
_entity_poly.pdbx_strand_id
1 'polypeptide(L)'
;MDPNLNAAVHHLKRNIKNIFNKHSQHAYKLSLTLPGAFSNKLNHFVLVDRDDALKFKRKIEELDKASCRLLNLQNKIQENGKTLFVSLLAPDKLTVYAPFLQSTEFKDNSWYSRVAETNYFNMPRLDSALIKAVKDGAADVYLPNETHWGSLGHQIVARTLQEYLKRMGVLAPTP
;
A
#
# COMPACT_ATOMS: atom_id res chain seq x y z
N MET A 1 -17.62 9.57 26.97
CA MET A 1 -17.97 9.93 25.58
C MET A 1 -18.38 8.65 24.87
N ASP A 2 -19.61 8.62 24.38
CA ASP A 2 -20.27 7.40 23.91
C ASP A 2 -19.80 7.03 22.48
N PRO A 3 -19.12 5.88 22.26
CA PRO A 3 -18.54 5.51 20.97
C PRO A 3 -19.59 5.39 19.84
N ASN A 4 -20.86 5.16 20.19
CA ASN A 4 -21.97 5.09 19.23
C ASN A 4 -22.30 6.43 18.56
N LEU A 5 -22.08 7.55 19.25
CA LEU A 5 -22.37 8.88 18.72
C LEU A 5 -21.41 9.25 17.58
N ASN A 6 -20.14 8.87 17.71
CA ASN A 6 -19.12 9.14 16.69
C ASN A 6 -19.33 8.30 15.42
N ALA A 7 -19.75 7.05 15.56
CA ALA A 7 -20.07 6.18 14.42
C ALA A 7 -21.29 6.71 13.65
N ALA A 8 -22.34 7.13 14.35
CA ALA A 8 -23.54 7.70 13.76
C ALA A 8 -23.26 9.03 13.03
N VAL A 9 -22.47 9.91 13.65
CA VAL A 9 -22.06 11.19 13.03
C VAL A 9 -21.16 10.97 11.81
N HIS A 10 -20.26 9.99 11.85
CA HIS A 10 -19.42 9.63 10.70
C HIS A 10 -20.27 9.09 9.53
N HIS A 11 -21.23 8.20 9.81
CA HIS A 11 -22.17 7.69 8.80
C HIS A 11 -23.03 8.79 8.20
N LEU A 12 -23.57 9.70 9.01
CA LEU A 12 -24.40 10.80 8.56
C LEU A 12 -23.60 11.79 7.68
N LYS A 13 -22.38 12.16 8.11
CA LYS A 13 -21.49 13.01 7.31
C LYS A 13 -21.11 12.36 5.98
N ARG A 14 -20.84 11.04 5.97
CA ARG A 14 -20.52 10.29 4.75
C ARG A 14 -21.70 10.27 3.79
N ASN A 15 -22.92 10.04 4.28
CA ASN A 15 -24.12 9.99 3.47
C ASN A 15 -24.52 11.36 2.90
N ILE A 16 -24.40 12.44 3.69
CA ILE A 16 -24.62 13.81 3.21
C ILE A 16 -23.60 14.16 2.12
N LYS A 17 -22.31 13.83 2.33
CA LYS A 17 -21.26 14.06 1.33
C LYS A 17 -21.53 13.29 0.03
N ASN A 18 -22.05 12.07 0.11
CA ASN A 18 -22.38 11.26 -1.07
C ASN A 18 -23.58 11.81 -1.88
N ILE A 19 -24.53 12.48 -1.23
CA ILE A 19 -25.70 13.08 -1.89
C ILE A 19 -25.32 14.36 -2.64
N PHE A 20 -24.46 15.20 -2.06
CA PHE A 20 -24.09 16.50 -2.64
C PHE A 20 -22.92 16.44 -3.63
N ASN A 21 -22.17 15.33 -3.71
CA ASN A 21 -20.93 15.25 -4.49
C ASN A 21 -21.06 14.34 -5.73
N LYS A 22 -22.19 14.42 -6.43
CA LYS A 22 -22.55 13.58 -7.60
C LYS A 22 -21.63 13.72 -8.84
N HIS A 23 -20.51 14.46 -8.74
CA HIS A 23 -19.48 14.59 -9.77
C HIS A 23 -18.04 14.51 -9.25
N SER A 24 -17.78 13.98 -8.04
CA SER A 24 -16.40 13.75 -7.62
C SER A 24 -15.82 12.54 -8.34
N GLN A 25 -14.88 12.77 -9.27
CA GLN A 25 -14.01 11.72 -9.79
C GLN A 25 -13.24 11.12 -8.59
N HIS A 26 -13.72 9.98 -8.08
CA HIS A 26 -13.11 9.26 -6.97
C HIS A 26 -11.81 8.56 -7.38
N ALA A 27 -11.56 8.45 -8.68
CA ALA A 27 -10.36 7.85 -9.22
C ALA A 27 -9.75 8.72 -10.33
N TYR A 28 -8.43 8.76 -10.38
CA TYR A 28 -7.65 9.27 -11.51
C TYR A 28 -7.37 8.15 -12.49
N LYS A 29 -7.51 8.42 -13.78
CA LYS A 29 -7.06 7.55 -14.86
C LYS A 29 -5.71 8.06 -15.36
N LEU A 30 -4.65 7.30 -15.12
CA LEU A 30 -3.28 7.68 -15.47
C LEU A 30 -2.71 6.74 -16.54
N SER A 31 -1.98 7.29 -17.50
CA SER A 31 -1.34 6.51 -18.57
C SER A 31 -0.07 5.83 -18.10
N LEU A 32 0.11 4.57 -18.48
CA LEU A 32 1.30 3.77 -18.22
C LEU A 32 2.28 3.82 -19.41
N THR A 33 3.56 3.61 -19.12
CA THR A 33 4.64 3.44 -20.11
C THR A 33 4.77 1.99 -20.58
N LEU A 34 4.23 1.04 -19.83
CA LEU A 34 4.17 -0.38 -20.20
C LEU A 34 2.73 -0.82 -20.51
N PRO A 35 2.51 -1.60 -21.58
CA PRO A 35 1.24 -2.27 -21.82
C PRO A 35 1.13 -3.55 -20.98
N GLY A 36 -0.08 -4.10 -20.86
CA GLY A 36 -0.29 -5.43 -20.29
C GLY A 36 -0.27 -5.52 -18.76
N ALA A 37 -0.20 -4.39 -18.05
CA ALA A 37 -0.34 -4.34 -16.59
C ALA A 37 -1.67 -4.93 -16.09
N PHE A 38 -2.70 -4.90 -16.93
CA PHE A 38 -4.03 -5.44 -16.65
C PHE A 38 -4.50 -6.31 -17.81
N SER A 39 -5.27 -7.36 -17.53
CA SER A 39 -5.81 -8.27 -18.56
C SER A 39 -6.96 -7.68 -19.38
N ASN A 40 -7.48 -6.50 -19.02
CA ASN A 40 -8.57 -5.85 -19.73
C ASN A 40 -8.10 -5.09 -21.00
N LYS A 41 -9.06 -4.63 -21.82
CA LYS A 41 -8.76 -3.91 -23.09
C LYS A 41 -8.04 -2.57 -22.92
N LEU A 42 -8.16 -1.93 -21.76
CA LEU A 42 -7.53 -0.65 -21.41
C LEU A 42 -6.26 -0.87 -20.57
N ASN A 43 -5.43 -1.84 -20.97
CA ASN A 43 -4.22 -2.29 -20.26
C ASN A 43 -3.03 -1.32 -20.25
N HIS A 44 -3.18 -0.13 -20.82
CA HIS A 44 -2.20 0.96 -20.83
C HIS A 44 -2.59 2.11 -19.88
N PHE A 45 -3.64 1.91 -19.08
CA PHE A 45 -4.08 2.84 -18.05
C PHE A 45 -4.16 2.17 -16.69
N VAL A 46 -3.90 2.95 -15.65
CA VAL A 46 -4.20 2.59 -14.26
C VAL A 46 -5.27 3.52 -13.70
N LEU A 47 -6.24 2.93 -12.98
CA LEU A 47 -7.17 3.67 -12.15
C LEU A 47 -6.62 3.71 -10.73
N VAL A 48 -6.46 4.92 -10.19
CA VAL A 48 -5.87 5.21 -8.88
C VAL A 48 -6.89 5.97 -8.03
N ASP A 49 -7.07 5.58 -6.79
CA ASP A 49 -7.97 6.30 -5.87
C ASP A 49 -7.45 7.72 -5.59
N ARG A 50 -8.35 8.70 -5.50
CA ARG A 50 -7.97 10.09 -5.24
C ARG A 50 -7.17 10.26 -3.95
N ASP A 51 -7.50 9.50 -2.91
CA ASP A 51 -6.82 9.58 -1.63
C ASP A 51 -5.38 9.06 -1.71
N ASP A 52 -5.06 8.16 -2.66
CA ASP A 52 -3.69 7.70 -2.87
C ASP A 52 -2.80 8.84 -3.37
N ALA A 53 -3.30 9.68 -4.27
CA ALA A 53 -2.60 10.88 -4.73
C ALA A 53 -2.40 11.91 -3.61
N LEU A 54 -3.35 12.02 -2.66
CA LEU A 54 -3.22 12.87 -1.49
C LEU A 54 -2.20 12.32 -0.49
N LYS A 55 -2.17 11.01 -0.26
CA LYS A 55 -1.18 10.34 0.61
C LYS A 55 0.24 10.53 0.09
N PHE A 56 0.44 10.57 -1.22
CA PHE A 56 1.73 10.84 -1.86
C PHE A 56 2.34 12.19 -1.45
N LYS A 57 1.50 13.14 -1.01
CA LYS A 57 1.91 14.50 -0.60
C LYS A 57 2.06 14.65 0.93
N ARG A 58 2.08 13.54 1.70
CA ARG A 58 2.23 13.60 3.16
C ARG A 58 3.58 14.22 3.55
N LYS A 59 3.53 14.99 4.64
CA LYS A 59 4.69 15.64 5.24
C LYS A 59 5.60 14.60 5.90
N ILE A 60 6.91 14.82 5.78
CA ILE A 60 7.95 13.89 6.28
C ILE A 60 7.81 13.72 7.79
N GLU A 61 7.56 14.80 8.52
CA GLU A 61 7.47 14.79 9.98
C GLU A 61 6.30 13.93 10.50
N GLU A 62 5.23 13.77 9.71
CA GLU A 62 4.11 12.89 10.05
C GLU A 62 4.48 11.41 9.85
N LEU A 63 5.25 11.10 8.80
CA LEU A 63 5.73 9.75 8.52
C LEU A 63 6.76 9.30 9.56
N ASP A 64 7.65 10.19 10.00
CA ASP A 64 8.62 9.91 11.05
C ASP A 64 7.93 9.61 12.38
N LYS A 65 6.94 10.44 12.77
CA LYS A 65 6.16 10.21 13.99
C LYS A 65 5.40 8.88 13.94
N ALA A 66 4.83 8.52 12.79
CA ALA A 66 4.16 7.24 12.62
C ALA A 66 5.16 6.07 12.73
N SER A 67 6.33 6.19 12.11
CA SER A 67 7.39 5.18 12.14
C SER A 67 7.93 4.96 13.56
N CYS A 68 8.19 6.04 14.32
CA CYS A 68 8.60 5.94 15.72
C CYS A 68 7.54 5.26 16.60
N ARG A 69 6.25 5.51 16.36
CA ARG A 69 5.17 4.83 17.09
C ARG A 69 5.12 3.34 16.80
N LEU A 70 5.30 2.94 15.55
CA LEU A 70 5.38 1.53 15.16
C LEU A 70 6.58 0.83 15.78
N LEU A 71 7.75 1.49 15.80
CA LEU A 71 8.94 0.98 16.50
C LEU A 71 8.68 0.79 17.99
N ASN A 72 8.07 1.76 18.67
CA ASN A 72 7.75 1.63 20.08
C ASN A 72 6.78 0.48 20.36
N LEU A 73 5.77 0.29 19.49
CA LEU A 73 4.85 -0.84 19.57
C LEU A 73 5.58 -2.18 19.39
N GLN A 74 6.45 -2.27 18.37
CA GLN A 74 7.30 -3.44 18.17
C GLN A 74 8.10 -3.75 19.43
N ASN A 75 8.87 -2.78 19.94
CA ASN A 75 9.74 -2.99 21.10
C ASN A 75 8.94 -3.48 22.32
N LYS A 76 7.75 -2.91 22.55
CA LYS A 76 6.88 -3.33 23.65
C LYS A 76 6.34 -4.75 23.48
N ILE A 77 5.97 -5.15 22.26
CA ILE A 77 5.50 -6.52 21.98
C ILE A 77 6.63 -7.54 22.12
N GLN A 78 7.84 -7.17 21.71
CA GLN A 78 9.00 -8.06 21.69
C GLN A 78 9.79 -8.07 23.00
N GLU A 79 9.43 -7.24 23.99
CA GLU A 79 10.15 -7.10 25.28
C GLU A 79 10.29 -8.44 26.03
N ASN A 80 9.33 -9.35 25.86
CA ASN A 80 9.36 -10.69 26.48
C ASN A 80 10.27 -11.70 25.76
N GLY A 81 10.83 -11.37 24.60
CA GLY A 81 11.69 -12.24 23.79
C GLY A 81 11.01 -13.43 23.12
N LYS A 82 9.67 -13.55 23.18
CA LYS A 82 8.90 -14.69 22.68
C LYS A 82 8.10 -14.40 21.41
N THR A 83 7.77 -13.13 21.17
CA THR A 83 6.95 -12.71 20.04
C THR A 83 7.81 -11.91 19.07
N LEU A 84 7.79 -12.29 17.78
CA LEU A 84 8.27 -11.42 16.72
C LEU A 84 7.09 -10.55 16.25
N PHE A 85 7.26 -9.23 16.27
CA PHE A 85 6.32 -8.31 15.63
C PHE A 85 6.80 -8.00 14.21
N VAL A 86 5.91 -8.10 13.23
CA VAL A 86 6.18 -7.74 11.83
C VAL A 86 5.05 -6.84 11.34
N SER A 87 5.40 -5.66 10.85
CA SER A 87 4.44 -4.71 10.27
C SER A 87 4.29 -4.97 8.78
N LEU A 88 3.07 -5.36 8.38
CA LEU A 88 2.70 -5.52 6.97
C LEU A 88 2.00 -4.26 6.49
N LEU A 89 2.77 -3.26 6.05
CA LEU A 89 2.18 -2.11 5.39
C LEU A 89 1.80 -2.50 3.96
N ALA A 90 0.54 -2.31 3.60
CA ALA A 90 0.07 -2.57 2.24
C ALA A 90 0.39 -1.36 1.35
N PRO A 91 1.27 -1.48 0.33
CA PRO A 91 1.44 -0.40 -0.64
C PRO A 91 0.13 -0.20 -1.40
N ASP A 92 -0.22 1.06 -1.65
CA ASP A 92 -1.34 1.41 -2.52
C ASP A 92 -0.97 1.23 -4.00
N LYS A 93 -1.99 1.27 -4.86
CA LYS A 93 -1.83 1.06 -6.30
C LYS A 93 -0.96 2.14 -6.92
N LEU A 94 -1.06 3.40 -6.47
CA LEU A 94 -0.20 4.47 -6.97
C LEU A 94 1.27 4.21 -6.65
N THR A 95 1.58 3.76 -5.44
CA THR A 95 2.94 3.41 -5.00
C THR A 95 3.57 2.36 -5.93
N VAL A 96 2.81 1.31 -6.28
CA VAL A 96 3.34 0.23 -7.12
C VAL A 96 3.46 0.62 -8.59
N TYR A 97 2.51 1.41 -9.12
CA TYR A 97 2.49 1.78 -10.53
C TYR A 97 3.21 3.09 -10.87
N ALA A 98 3.56 3.91 -9.87
CA ALA A 98 4.24 5.19 -10.02
C ALA A 98 5.48 5.14 -10.95
N PRO A 99 6.39 4.15 -10.83
CA PRO A 99 7.56 4.06 -11.72
C PRO A 99 7.22 3.86 -13.20
N PHE A 100 6.01 3.41 -13.50
CA PHE A 100 5.53 3.09 -14.84
C PHE A 100 4.55 4.13 -15.37
N LEU A 101 4.34 5.25 -14.68
CA LEU A 101 3.50 6.34 -15.19
C LEU A 101 4.24 7.16 -16.25
N GLN A 102 3.49 7.61 -17.26
CA GLN A 102 4.00 8.58 -18.24
C GLN A 102 4.30 9.94 -17.58
N SER A 103 3.43 10.37 -16.66
CA SER A 103 3.65 11.59 -15.88
C SER A 103 4.79 11.41 -14.88
N THR A 104 5.56 12.48 -14.65
CA THR A 104 6.59 12.54 -13.62
C THR A 104 6.06 12.97 -12.26
N GLU A 105 4.81 13.43 -12.15
CA GLU A 105 4.23 13.99 -10.91
C GLU A 105 4.36 13.05 -9.69
N PHE A 106 4.30 11.74 -9.92
CA PHE A 106 4.31 10.72 -8.86
C PHE A 106 5.57 9.84 -8.88
N LYS A 107 6.62 10.20 -9.65
CA LYS A 107 7.82 9.37 -9.76
C LYS A 107 8.69 9.37 -8.51
N ASP A 108 8.70 10.51 -7.80
CA ASP A 108 9.48 10.68 -6.58
C ASP A 108 8.51 10.81 -5.39
N ASN A 109 8.88 10.22 -4.24
CA ASN A 109 8.22 10.43 -2.94
C ASN A 109 6.98 9.59 -2.60
N SER A 110 6.97 8.29 -2.91
CA SER A 110 5.97 7.44 -2.26
C SER A 110 6.18 7.49 -0.74
N TRP A 111 5.11 7.75 0.02
CA TRP A 111 5.15 7.73 1.49
C TRP A 111 5.66 6.36 1.99
N TYR A 112 5.38 5.30 1.23
CA TYR A 112 5.78 3.94 1.53
C TYR A 112 7.30 3.78 1.48
N SER A 113 7.95 4.20 0.39
CA SER A 113 9.40 4.09 0.24
C SER A 113 10.12 4.84 1.35
N ARG A 114 9.62 6.03 1.72
CA ARG A 114 10.15 6.80 2.85
C ARG A 114 10.06 6.04 4.18
N VAL A 115 8.90 5.48 4.50
CA VAL A 115 8.73 4.67 5.72
C VAL A 115 9.64 3.43 5.68
N ALA A 116 9.73 2.78 4.52
CA ALA A 116 10.51 1.57 4.33
C ALA A 116 12.03 1.80 4.36
N GLU A 117 12.50 3.00 3.98
CA GLU A 117 13.92 3.39 4.04
C GLU A 117 14.40 3.66 5.46
N THR A 118 13.50 4.01 6.38
CA THR A 118 13.88 4.27 7.77
C THR A 118 14.50 3.05 8.47
N ASN A 119 14.18 1.83 8.01
CA ASN A 119 14.63 0.55 8.60
C ASN A 119 14.42 0.45 10.13
N TYR A 120 13.50 1.23 10.69
CA TYR A 120 13.33 1.31 12.14
C TYR A 120 12.65 0.09 12.75
N PHE A 121 11.80 -0.61 11.99
CA PHE A 121 11.00 -1.72 12.49
C PHE A 121 10.92 -2.85 11.45
N ASN A 122 10.54 -4.03 11.91
CA ASN A 122 10.43 -5.24 11.10
C ASN A 122 9.33 -5.08 10.07
N MET A 123 9.72 -4.85 8.81
CA MET A 123 8.81 -4.57 7.72
C MET A 123 9.34 -5.18 6.41
N PRO A 124 8.68 -6.19 5.83
CA PRO A 124 9.03 -6.68 4.51
C PRO A 124 8.76 -5.62 3.42
N ARG A 125 9.66 -5.56 2.42
CA ARG A 125 9.55 -4.67 1.25
C ARG A 125 8.53 -5.18 0.23
N LEU A 126 7.24 -5.14 0.61
CA LEU A 126 6.13 -5.54 -0.26
C LEU A 126 6.04 -4.66 -1.52
N ASP A 127 6.33 -3.37 -1.39
CA ASP A 127 6.43 -2.43 -2.51
C ASP A 127 7.42 -2.92 -3.57
N SER A 128 8.65 -3.24 -3.16
CA SER A 128 9.69 -3.70 -4.08
C SER A 128 9.30 -5.01 -4.76
N ALA A 129 8.68 -5.94 -4.03
CA ALA A 129 8.23 -7.21 -4.59
C ALA A 129 7.13 -7.03 -5.65
N LEU A 130 6.13 -6.18 -5.37
CA LEU A 130 5.04 -5.89 -6.28
C LEU A 130 5.50 -5.07 -7.50
N ILE A 131 6.34 -4.06 -7.30
CA ILE A 131 6.95 -3.26 -8.38
C ILE A 131 7.75 -4.17 -9.30
N LYS A 132 8.55 -5.10 -8.74
CA LYS A 132 9.32 -6.05 -9.54
C LYS A 132 8.40 -6.92 -10.40
N ALA A 133 7.33 -7.47 -9.83
CA ALA A 133 6.40 -8.30 -10.58
C ALA A 133 5.78 -7.54 -11.78
N VAL A 134 5.34 -6.30 -11.58
CA VAL A 134 4.82 -5.46 -12.68
C VAL A 134 5.91 -5.19 -13.72
N LYS A 135 7.14 -4.87 -13.28
CA LYS A 135 8.29 -4.66 -14.17
C LYS A 135 8.61 -5.89 -15.02
N ASP A 136 8.45 -7.08 -14.46
CA ASP A 136 8.66 -8.37 -15.13
C ASP A 136 7.49 -8.76 -16.06
N GLY A 137 6.46 -7.92 -16.18
CA GLY A 137 5.32 -8.13 -17.08
C GLY A 137 4.13 -8.87 -16.45
N ALA A 138 4.07 -8.98 -15.12
CA ALA A 138 2.92 -9.57 -14.45
C ALA A 138 1.66 -8.69 -14.63
N ALA A 139 0.60 -9.28 -15.19
CA ALA A 139 -0.72 -8.67 -15.25
C ALA A 139 -1.49 -8.87 -13.95
N ASP A 140 -2.41 -7.95 -13.65
CA ASP A 140 -3.39 -8.06 -12.57
C ASP A 140 -2.77 -8.27 -11.17
N VAL A 141 -1.59 -7.68 -10.94
CA VAL A 141 -1.02 -7.55 -9.59
C VAL A 141 -1.98 -6.78 -8.68
N TYR A 142 -2.67 -5.79 -9.24
CA TYR A 142 -3.87 -5.17 -8.67
C TYR A 142 -5.06 -5.41 -9.60
N LEU A 143 -6.26 -5.43 -9.04
CA LEU A 143 -7.48 -5.46 -9.85
C LEU A 143 -7.61 -4.17 -10.67
N PRO A 144 -8.09 -4.22 -11.92
CA PRO A 144 -8.06 -3.06 -12.81
C PRO A 144 -8.97 -1.91 -12.38
N ASN A 145 -10.15 -2.21 -11.84
CA ASN A 145 -11.20 -1.27 -11.48
C ASN A 145 -11.38 -1.09 -9.96
N GLU A 146 -10.37 -1.47 -9.19
CA GLU A 146 -10.46 -1.61 -7.74
C GLU A 146 -9.07 -1.32 -7.10
N THR A 147 -9.02 -1.04 -5.79
CA THR A 147 -7.81 -0.60 -5.06
C THR A 147 -7.01 -1.74 -4.43
N HIS A 148 -7.59 -2.93 -4.27
CA HIS A 148 -6.95 -4.11 -3.71
C HIS A 148 -6.11 -4.87 -4.76
N TRP A 149 -5.26 -5.74 -4.24
CA TRP A 149 -4.48 -6.68 -5.02
C TRP A 149 -5.37 -7.66 -5.78
N GLY A 150 -4.90 -8.08 -6.95
CA GLY A 150 -5.42 -9.28 -7.59
C GLY A 150 -4.91 -10.53 -6.88
N SER A 151 -5.38 -11.70 -7.33
CA SER A 151 -4.92 -12.99 -6.76
C SER A 151 -3.39 -13.11 -6.78
N LEU A 152 -2.75 -12.71 -7.88
CA LEU A 152 -1.30 -12.71 -8.00
C LEU A 152 -0.62 -11.78 -6.99
N GLY A 153 -1.16 -10.56 -6.79
CA GLY A 153 -0.63 -9.63 -5.79
C GLY A 153 -0.70 -10.19 -4.37
N HIS A 154 -1.82 -10.82 -3.99
CA HIS A 154 -1.92 -11.53 -2.70
C HIS A 154 -0.88 -12.65 -2.56
N GLN A 155 -0.65 -13.44 -3.61
CA GLN A 155 0.37 -14.50 -3.60
C GLN A 155 1.79 -13.95 -3.45
N ILE A 156 2.11 -12.85 -4.15
CA ILE A 156 3.40 -12.17 -4.03
C ILE A 156 3.62 -11.72 -2.59
N VAL A 157 2.64 -11.02 -2.00
CA VAL A 157 2.73 -10.53 -0.62
C VAL A 157 2.91 -11.68 0.38
N ALA A 158 2.14 -12.77 0.23
CA ALA A 158 2.26 -13.94 1.08
C ALA A 158 3.66 -14.58 0.99
N ARG A 159 4.20 -14.72 -0.23
CA ARG A 159 5.55 -15.26 -0.45
C ARG A 159 6.62 -14.35 0.15
N THR A 160 6.52 -13.04 -0.07
CA THR A 160 7.47 -12.07 0.49
C THR A 160 7.47 -12.09 2.01
N LEU A 161 6.31 -12.24 2.66
CA LEU A 161 6.23 -12.42 4.10
C LEU A 161 6.88 -13.73 4.56
N GLN A 162 6.60 -14.85 3.89
CA GLN A 162 7.20 -16.14 4.24
C GLN A 162 8.73 -16.09 4.14
N GLU A 163 9.27 -15.54 3.06
CA GLU A 163 10.72 -15.35 2.88
C GLU A 163 11.32 -14.41 3.93
N TYR A 164 10.59 -13.37 4.32
CA TYR A 164 11.00 -12.49 5.41
C TYR A 164 11.05 -13.25 6.74
N LEU A 165 10.00 -13.99 7.10
CA LEU A 165 9.95 -14.76 8.34
C LEU A 165 11.00 -15.89 8.40
N LYS A 166 11.32 -16.50 7.26
CA LYS A 166 12.44 -17.46 7.16
C LYS A 166 13.79 -16.79 7.47
N ARG A 167 14.05 -15.61 6.89
CA ARG A 167 15.27 -14.83 7.17
C ARG A 167 15.35 -14.39 8.63
N MET A 168 14.22 -14.13 9.27
CA MET A 168 14.13 -13.81 10.70
C MET A 168 14.24 -15.06 11.60
N GLY A 169 14.39 -16.26 11.05
CA GLY A 169 14.51 -17.51 11.81
C GLY A 169 13.20 -18.00 12.45
N VAL A 170 12.05 -17.44 12.07
CA VAL A 170 10.74 -17.82 12.63
C VAL A 170 10.12 -19.00 11.89
N LEU A 171 10.30 -19.07 10.56
CA LEU A 171 9.86 -20.21 9.75
C LEU A 171 11.07 -21.06 9.37
N ALA A 172 10.91 -22.37 9.43
CA ALA A 172 11.91 -23.30 8.94
C ALA A 172 12.19 -23.09 7.43
N PRO A 173 13.41 -23.36 6.94
CA PRO A 173 13.66 -23.50 5.52
C PRO A 173 12.72 -24.56 4.94
N THR A 174 12.24 -24.34 3.72
CA THR A 174 11.54 -25.44 3.01
C THR A 174 12.59 -26.52 2.72
N PRO A 175 12.30 -27.80 3.01
CA PRO A 175 13.20 -28.91 2.69
C PRO A 175 13.53 -28.98 1.20
#